data_AF-A0A2T0KSL1-F1
#
_entry.id   AF-A0A2T0KSL1-F1
#
_cell.length_a   1.000
_cell.length_b   1.000
_cell.length_c   1.000
_cell.angle_alpha   90.00
_cell.angle_beta   90.00
_cell.angle_gamma   90.00
#
_symmetry.space_group_name_H-M   'P 1'
#
loop_
_entity.id
_entity.type
_entity.pdbx_description
1 polymer ?
#
loop_
_entity_poly.entity_id
_entity_poly.type
_entity_poly.pdbx_seq_one_letter_code
_entity_poly.pdbx_strand_id
1 'polypeptide(L)'
;MAGVKGKSGGPRANSGGARPGAGRPKKSKPAPTPLDERDMLQLLQDIALGRVDATVIQVRAATAALPFLYAKKGEGGKKDEQAEKAKRAANKFGAMQPPPRLVVNNPK
;
A
#
# COMPACT_ATOMS: atom_id res chain seq x y z
N MET A 1 15.84 -35.27 -53.62
CA MET A 1 15.67 -35.35 -52.15
C MET A 1 14.99 -34.08 -51.65
N ALA A 2 13.96 -34.25 -50.83
CA ALA A 2 12.95 -33.26 -50.48
C ALA A 2 13.49 -31.98 -49.80
N GLY A 3 13.06 -30.84 -50.32
CA GLY A 3 12.53 -29.78 -49.47
C GLY A 3 11.31 -30.33 -48.74
N VAL A 4 11.53 -30.91 -47.56
CA VAL A 4 10.45 -31.42 -46.70
C VAL A 4 9.73 -30.22 -46.10
N LYS A 5 8.51 -29.94 -46.59
CA LYS A 5 7.56 -29.04 -45.94
C LYS A 5 7.35 -29.54 -44.51
N GLY A 6 7.97 -28.88 -43.53
CA GLY A 6 7.99 -29.32 -42.13
C GLY A 6 9.38 -29.36 -41.47
N LYS A 7 10.48 -29.19 -42.22
CA LYS A 7 11.80 -28.91 -41.61
C LYS A 7 11.96 -27.41 -41.36
N SER A 8 11.07 -26.81 -40.59
CA SER A 8 11.43 -25.55 -39.94
C SER A 8 12.50 -25.91 -38.94
N GLY A 9 13.75 -25.52 -39.23
CA GLY A 9 14.72 -25.34 -38.15
C GLY A 9 14.02 -24.46 -37.13
N GLY A 10 13.58 -25.08 -36.03
CA GLY A 10 12.74 -24.46 -35.02
C GLY A 10 13.36 -23.15 -34.53
N PRO A 11 12.58 -22.30 -33.84
CA PRO A 11 13.08 -21.04 -33.31
C PRO A 11 14.43 -21.25 -32.63
N ARG A 12 15.47 -20.60 -33.17
CA ARG A 12 16.83 -20.67 -32.65
C ARG A 12 16.87 -20.01 -31.26
N ALA A 13 17.88 -20.33 -30.45
CA ALA A 13 18.09 -19.61 -29.19
C ALA A 13 18.11 -18.08 -29.46
N ASN A 14 17.25 -17.34 -28.76
CA ASN A 14 16.99 -15.90 -28.91
C ASN A 14 16.23 -15.43 -30.16
N SER A 15 15.65 -16.33 -30.99
CA SER A 15 14.80 -15.89 -32.10
C SER A 15 13.42 -15.51 -31.58
N GLY A 16 13.15 -14.21 -31.52
CA GLY A 16 11.79 -13.71 -31.45
C GLY A 16 10.91 -14.22 -32.57
N GLY A 17 9.61 -14.38 -32.31
CA GLY A 17 8.62 -14.63 -33.36
C GLY A 17 8.56 -13.50 -34.41
N ALA A 18 7.76 -13.67 -35.47
CA ALA A 18 7.72 -12.74 -36.61
C ALA A 18 7.14 -11.34 -36.32
N ARG A 19 6.87 -10.99 -35.06
CA ARG A 19 6.25 -9.71 -34.67
C ARG A 19 7.32 -8.65 -34.42
N PRO A 20 7.08 -7.37 -34.78
CA PRO A 20 7.96 -6.27 -34.38
C PRO A 20 8.25 -6.31 -32.87
N GLY A 21 9.53 -6.32 -32.50
CA GLY A 21 9.99 -6.35 -31.10
C GLY A 21 10.17 -7.74 -30.48
N ALA A 22 9.89 -8.82 -31.22
CA ALA A 22 10.14 -10.16 -30.73
C ALA A 22 11.65 -10.46 -30.65
N GLY A 23 12.07 -11.23 -29.64
CA GLY A 23 13.47 -11.64 -29.48
C GLY A 23 14.37 -10.54 -28.92
N ARG A 24 13.80 -9.34 -28.69
CA ARG A 24 14.49 -8.29 -27.98
C ARG A 24 14.82 -8.77 -26.56
N PRO A 25 16.09 -8.70 -26.12
CA PRO A 25 16.45 -9.06 -24.75
C PRO A 25 15.65 -8.21 -23.77
N LYS A 26 15.20 -8.82 -22.67
CA LYS A 26 14.50 -8.11 -21.61
C LYS A 26 15.43 -7.03 -21.06
N LYS A 27 14.93 -5.80 -20.92
CA LYS A 27 15.66 -4.74 -20.22
C LYS A 27 16.00 -5.22 -18.79
N SER A 28 17.22 -4.95 -18.33
CA SER A 28 17.64 -5.24 -16.97
C SER A 28 16.71 -4.52 -15.98
N LYS A 29 16.25 -5.23 -14.95
CA LYS A 29 15.41 -4.62 -13.91
C LYS A 29 16.26 -3.61 -13.13
N PRO A 30 15.73 -2.42 -12.80
CA PRO A 30 16.45 -1.48 -11.95
C PRO A 30 16.71 -2.12 -10.58
N ALA A 31 17.90 -1.85 -10.02
CA ALA A 31 18.23 -2.27 -8.67
C ALA A 31 17.25 -1.64 -7.67
N PRO A 32 16.89 -2.35 -6.58
CA PRO A 32 16.04 -1.79 -5.54
C PRO A 32 16.74 -0.58 -4.93
N THR A 33 16.09 0.58 -4.99
CA THR A 33 16.55 1.78 -4.28
C THR A 33 16.26 1.58 -2.79
N PRO A 34 17.27 1.67 -1.91
CA PRO A 34 17.01 1.69 -0.48
C PRO A 34 16.21 2.95 -0.17
N LEU A 35 15.03 2.78 0.42
CA LEU A 35 14.19 3.86 0.91
C LEU A 35 14.28 3.88 2.43
N ASP A 36 14.20 5.08 3.02
CA ASP A 36 14.13 5.25 4.46
C ASP A 36 12.95 4.48 5.06
N GLU A 37 13.00 4.21 6.37
CA GLU A 37 11.90 3.58 7.11
C GLU A 37 10.60 4.38 6.92
N ARG A 38 9.67 3.81 6.15
CA ARG A 38 8.35 4.38 5.88
C ARG A 38 7.29 3.29 5.94
N ASP A 39 6.10 3.68 6.34
CA ASP A 39 4.93 2.82 6.23
C ASP A 39 4.55 2.55 4.76
N MET A 40 3.98 1.36 4.49
CA MET A 40 3.63 0.91 3.15
C MET A 40 2.57 1.78 2.48
N LEU A 41 1.62 2.33 3.25
CA LEU A 41 0.59 3.23 2.73
C LEU A 41 1.19 4.60 2.41
N GLN A 42 2.07 5.10 3.28
CA GLN A 42 2.80 6.35 3.04
C GLN A 42 3.66 6.27 1.78
N LEU A 43 4.36 5.15 1.57
CA LEU A 43 5.15 4.89 0.36
C LEU A 43 4.29 5.00 -0.91
N LEU A 44 3.12 4.34 -0.94
CA LEU A 44 2.23 4.37 -2.11
C LEU A 44 1.63 5.75 -2.38
N GLN A 45 1.38 6.54 -1.34
CA GLN A 45 0.94 7.93 -1.50
C GLN A 45 2.03 8.82 -2.09
N ASP A 46 3.27 8.70 -1.62
CA ASP A 46 4.39 9.47 -2.14
C ASP A 46 4.70 9.13 -3.60
N ILE A 47 4.54 7.87 -3.99
CA ILE A 47 4.64 7.43 -5.39
C ILE A 47 3.51 8.05 -6.22
N ALA A 48 2.27 8.04 -5.72
CA ALA A 48 1.12 8.62 -6.43
C ALA A 48 1.25 10.13 -6.63
N LEU A 49 1.92 10.83 -5.69
CA LEU A 49 2.22 12.25 -5.78
C LEU A 49 3.51 12.56 -6.56
N GLY A 50 4.19 11.54 -7.10
CA GLY A 50 5.41 11.68 -7.89
C GLY A 50 6.63 12.13 -7.07
N ARG A 51 6.61 11.97 -5.75
CA ARG A 51 7.73 12.35 -4.86
C ARG A 51 8.82 11.29 -4.80
N VAL A 52 8.46 10.03 -5.04
CA VAL A 52 9.37 8.88 -4.94
C VAL A 52 9.18 7.98 -6.16
N ASP A 53 10.29 7.71 -6.85
CA ASP A 53 10.35 6.69 -7.89
C ASP A 53 10.73 5.35 -7.27
N ALA A 54 9.72 4.56 -6.91
CA ALA A 54 9.91 3.21 -6.40
C ALA A 54 9.93 2.17 -7.52
N THR A 55 10.64 1.07 -7.29
CA THR A 55 10.64 -0.06 -8.22
C THR A 55 9.29 -0.79 -8.22
N VAL A 56 8.97 -1.43 -9.36
CA VAL A 56 7.73 -2.23 -9.50
C VAL A 56 7.63 -3.33 -8.44
N ILE A 57 8.76 -3.85 -7.96
CA ILE A 57 8.78 -4.89 -6.91
C ILE A 57 8.34 -4.29 -5.56
N GLN A 58 8.83 -3.11 -5.21
CA GLN A 58 8.46 -2.40 -3.98
C GLN A 58 6.97 -2.04 -3.97
N VAL A 59 6.44 -1.53 -5.08
CA VAL A 59 5.00 -1.22 -5.22
C VAL A 59 4.14 -2.47 -5.01
N ARG A 60 4.53 -3.60 -5.62
CA ARG A 60 3.81 -4.88 -5.47
C ARG A 60 3.86 -5.41 -4.05
N ALA A 61 5.01 -5.36 -3.39
CA ALA A 61 5.17 -5.77 -2.00
C ALA A 61 4.30 -4.92 -1.07
N ALA A 62 4.35 -3.59 -1.20
CA ALA A 62 3.55 -2.66 -0.41
C ALA A 62 2.05 -2.94 -0.60
N THR A 63 1.59 -3.10 -1.84
CA THR A 63 0.18 -3.38 -2.15
C THR A 63 -0.30 -4.69 -1.53
N ALA A 64 0.55 -5.72 -1.49
CA ALA A 64 0.24 -7.01 -0.87
C ALA A 64 0.23 -6.95 0.67
N ALA A 65 1.03 -6.07 1.28
CA ALA A 65 1.07 -5.89 2.73
C ALA A 65 -0.12 -5.05 3.26
N LEU A 66 -0.62 -4.11 2.47
CA LEU A 66 -1.69 -3.19 2.89
C LEU A 66 -2.92 -3.85 3.53
N PRO A 67 -3.50 -4.95 2.99
CA PRO A 67 -4.70 -5.57 3.57
C PRO A 67 -4.49 -6.16 4.97
N PHE A 68 -3.24 -6.46 5.34
CA PHE A 68 -2.92 -7.04 6.65
C PHE A 68 -2.56 -5.96 7.68
N LEU A 69 -2.08 -4.81 7.22
CA LEU A 69 -1.73 -3.66 8.06
C LEU A 69 -2.94 -2.75 8.30
N TYR A 70 -3.79 -2.60 7.29
CA TYR A 70 -4.95 -1.71 7.31
C TYR A 70 -6.21 -2.49 7.00
N ALA A 71 -7.18 -2.46 7.92
CA ALA A 71 -8.55 -2.89 7.62
C ALA A 71 -9.06 -2.08 6.43
N LYS A 72 -9.66 -2.76 5.44
CA LYS A 72 -10.20 -2.02 4.30
C LYS A 72 -11.30 -1.09 4.80
N LYS A 73 -11.33 0.11 4.25
CA LYS A 73 -12.36 1.09 4.55
C LYS A 73 -13.72 0.49 4.15
N GLY A 74 -14.53 0.13 5.15
CA GLY A 74 -15.82 -0.55 5.00
C GLY A 74 -15.86 -2.05 5.33
N GLU A 75 -14.75 -2.69 5.72
CA GLU A 75 -14.77 -4.05 6.32
C GLU A 75 -15.31 -4.03 7.75
N GLY A 76 -15.19 -2.90 8.46
CA GLY A 76 -15.97 -2.62 9.65
C GLY A 76 -17.41 -2.32 9.25
N GLY A 77 -18.36 -3.07 9.76
CA GLY A 77 -19.76 -2.84 9.43
C GLY A 77 -20.21 -1.44 9.85
N LYS A 78 -21.33 -0.95 9.29
CA LYS A 78 -21.94 0.34 9.71
C LYS A 78 -22.12 0.44 11.23
N LYS A 79 -22.30 -0.69 11.93
CA LYS A 79 -22.38 -0.79 13.39
C LYS A 79 -21.05 -0.51 14.07
N ASP A 80 -19.95 -1.07 13.58
CA ASP A 80 -18.61 -0.88 14.16
C ASP A 80 -18.13 0.55 13.96
N GLU A 81 -18.39 1.14 12.79
CA GLU A 81 -18.10 2.56 12.54
C GLU A 81 -18.89 3.50 13.45
N GLN A 82 -20.16 3.19 13.73
CA GLN A 82 -20.97 3.96 14.68
C GLN A 82 -20.46 3.79 16.11
N ALA A 83 -20.10 2.56 16.51
CA ALA A 83 -19.55 2.29 17.83
C ALA A 83 -18.22 3.02 18.07
N GLU A 84 -17.31 3.02 17.09
CA GLU A 84 -16.05 3.75 17.16
C GLU A 84 -16.24 5.27 17.19
N LYS A 85 -17.19 5.81 16.39
CA LYS A 85 -17.57 7.23 16.48
C LYS A 85 -18.14 7.58 17.85
N ALA A 86 -18.99 6.72 18.42
CA ALA A 86 -19.57 6.91 19.75
C ALA A 86 -18.49 6.89 20.85
N LYS A 87 -17.55 5.93 20.82
CA LYS A 87 -16.42 5.87 21.75
C LYS A 87 -15.54 7.12 21.69
N ARG A 88 -15.21 7.59 20.47
CA ARG A 88 -14.44 8.83 20.30
C ARG A 88 -15.17 10.06 20.84
N ALA A 89 -16.49 10.12 20.66
CA ALA A 89 -17.32 11.20 21.21
C ALA A 89 -17.47 11.12 22.74
N ALA A 90 -17.54 9.92 23.31
CA ALA A 90 -17.61 9.73 24.76
C ALA A 90 -16.40 10.33 25.47
N ASN A 91 -15.20 10.18 24.90
CA ASN A 91 -13.98 10.79 25.44
C ASN A 91 -13.96 12.34 25.37
N LYS A 92 -14.81 12.94 24.52
CA LYS A 92 -14.95 14.40 24.43
C LYS A 92 -15.69 14.99 25.63
N PHE A 93 -16.50 14.18 26.32
CA PHE A 93 -17.22 14.55 27.54
C PHE A 93 -16.67 13.77 28.74
N GLY A 94 -15.35 13.83 28.93
CA GLY A 94 -14.69 13.21 30.08
C GLY A 94 -15.39 13.55 31.40
N ALA A 95 -15.25 12.66 32.39
CA ALA A 95 -15.95 12.74 33.67
C ALA A 95 -15.92 14.17 34.23
N MET A 96 -17.11 14.70 34.53
CA MET A 96 -17.30 16.03 35.07
C MET A 96 -16.36 16.22 36.27
N GLN A 97 -15.54 17.27 36.22
CA GLN A 97 -14.63 17.59 37.31
C GLN A 97 -15.40 17.60 38.64
N PRO A 98 -14.84 17.04 39.72
CA PRO A 98 -15.53 16.97 41.00
C PRO A 98 -16.02 18.36 41.39
N PRO A 99 -17.27 18.48 41.89
CA PRO A 99 -17.86 19.78 42.15
C PRO A 99 -16.96 20.59 43.09
N PRO A 100 -16.73 21.88 42.79
CA PRO A 100 -15.90 22.73 43.63
C PRO A 100 -16.50 22.75 45.04
N ARG A 101 -15.66 22.49 46.03
CA ARG A 101 -16.07 22.56 47.44
C ARG A 101 -16.15 24.02 47.85
N LEU A 102 -17.27 24.41 48.44
CA LEU A 102 -17.44 25.71 49.06
C LEU A 102 -16.49 25.78 50.28
N VAL A 103 -15.40 26.53 50.16
CA VAL A 103 -14.51 26.84 51.28
C VAL A 103 -14.96 28.17 51.85
N VAL A 104 -15.56 28.16 53.04
CA VAL A 104 -15.93 29.38 53.76
C VAL A 104 -14.86 29.67 54.80
N ASN A 105 -14.11 30.74 54.60
CA ASN A 105 -13.18 31.28 55.60
C ASN A 105 -13.92 32.36 56.40
N ASN A 106 -14.51 32.00 57.53
CA ASN A 106 -15.05 33.00 58.46
C ASN A 106 -13.93 33.59 59.32
N PRO A 107 -13.67 34.91 59.27
CA PRO A 107 -12.89 35.59 60.30
C PRO A 107 -13.72 35.70 61.59
N LYS A 108 -13.02 35.72 62.73
CA LYS A 108 -13.61 36.01 64.06
C LYS A 108 -14.03 37.47 64.17
#